data_AF-A0A7K0KEE3-F1
#
_entry.id   AF-A0A7K0KEE3-F1
#
_cell.length_a   1.000
_cell.length_b   1.000
_cell.length_c   1.000
_cell.angle_alpha   90.00
_cell.angle_beta   90.00
_cell.angle_gamma   90.00
#
_symmetry.space_group_name_H-M   'P 1'
#
loop_
_entity.id
_entity.type
_entity.pdbx_description
1 polymer ?
#
loop_
_entity_poly.entity_id
_entity_poly.type
_entity_poly.pdbx_seq_one_letter_code
_entity_poly.pdbx_strand_id
1 'polypeptide(L)' 'MSSEEYYIQGNECRRRGDFPAAMNCYLQAIALDPNSPAVVAEKMLEDIMNFYCKDIYNP' A
#
# COMPACT_ATOMS: atom_id res chain seq x y z
N MET A 1 9.43 13.12 -6.00
CA MET A 1 9.86 11.93 -5.24
C MET A 1 10.07 10.77 -6.20
N SER A 2 11.05 9.92 -5.96
CA SER A 2 11.28 8.68 -6.70
C SER A 2 10.34 7.56 -6.26
N SER A 3 10.23 6.48 -7.05
CA SER A 3 9.46 5.30 -6.66
C SER A 3 9.94 4.72 -5.32
N GLU A 4 11.25 4.69 -5.09
CA GLU A 4 11.85 4.23 -3.83
C GLU A 4 11.46 5.11 -2.63
N GLU A 5 11.46 6.44 -2.80
CA GLU A 5 11.06 7.36 -1.74
C GLU A 5 9.58 7.16 -1.34
N TYR A 6 8.69 7.02 -2.33
CA TYR A 6 7.28 6.70 -2.08
C TYR A 6 7.12 5.33 -1.39
N TYR A 7 7.88 4.32 -1.80
CA TYR A 7 7.86 3.00 -1.16
C TYR A 7 8.30 3.05 0.31
N ILE A 8 9.40 3.76 0.61
CA ILE A 8 9.89 3.96 1.98
C ILE A 8 8.85 4.72 2.82
N GLN A 9 8.28 5.79 2.28
CA GLN A 9 7.25 6.57 2.97
C GLN A 9 5.99 5.72 3.25
N GLY A 10 5.56 4.91 2.29
CA GLY A 10 4.44 3.99 2.46
C GLY A 10 4.70 2.98 3.57
N ASN A 11 5.92 2.44 3.66
CA ASN A 11 6.33 1.56 4.75
C ASN A 11 6.30 2.24 6.11
N GLU A 12 6.70 3.51 6.20
CA GLU A 12 6.61 4.28 7.44
C GLU A 12 5.16 4.53 7.85
N CYS A 13 4.27 4.87 6.91
CA CYS A 13 2.83 4.98 7.16
C CYS A 13 2.25 3.64 7.65
N ARG A 14 2.59 2.54 6.98
CA ARG A 14 2.15 1.18 7.36
C ARG A 14 2.62 0.82 8.76
N ARG A 15 3.86 1.15 9.13
CA ARG A 15 4.42 0.91 10.48
C ARG A 15 3.70 1.70 11.57
N ARG A 16 3.16 2.87 11.23
CA ARG A 16 2.34 3.70 12.12
C ARG A 16 0.86 3.27 12.18
N GLY A 17 0.45 2.33 11.33
CA GLY A 17 -0.95 1.89 11.20
C GLY A 17 -1.81 2.79 10.30
N ASP A 18 -1.20 3.76 9.60
CA ASP A 18 -1.90 4.61 8.64
C ASP A 18 -1.96 3.91 7.27
N PHE A 19 -2.84 2.92 7.18
CA PHE A 19 -3.01 2.11 5.98
C PHE A 19 -3.51 2.91 4.76
N PRO A 20 -4.45 3.88 4.89
CA PRO A 20 -4.83 4.72 3.76
C PRO A 20 -3.67 5.54 3.19
N ALA A 21 -2.84 6.16 4.05
CA ALA A 21 -1.67 6.89 3.59
C ALA A 21 -0.61 5.96 2.98
N ALA A 22 -0.41 4.77 3.56
CA ALA A 22 0.49 3.76 3.01
C ALA A 22 0.08 3.33 1.60
N MET A 23 -1.20 3.02 1.41
CA MET A 23 -1.78 2.64 0.11
C MET A 23 -1.56 3.73 -0.94
N ASN A 24 -1.85 4.99 -0.60
CA ASN A 24 -1.60 6.11 -1.51
C ASN A 24 -0.12 6.22 -1.90
N CYS A 25 0.80 6.04 -0.96
CA CYS A 25 2.23 6.07 -1.26
C CYS A 25 2.64 4.93 -2.20
N TYR A 26 2.15 3.71 -1.97
CA TYR A 26 2.46 2.58 -2.85
C TYR A 26 1.92 2.80 -4.26
N LEU A 27 0.69 3.31 -4.42
CA LEU A 27 0.14 3.64 -5.74
C LEU A 27 0.97 4.67 -6.50
N GLN A 28 1.51 5.70 -5.81
CA GLN A 28 2.42 6.67 -6.43
C GLN A 28 3.75 6.03 -6.84
N ALA A 29 4.32 5.13 -6.02
CA ALA A 29 5.53 4.40 -6.37
C ALA A 29 5.34 3.51 -7.62
N ILE A 30 4.20 2.82 -7.71
CA ILE A 30 3.82 1.95 -8.83
C ILE A 30 3.59 2.78 -10.10
N ALA A 31 2.96 3.95 -9.98
CA ALA A 31 2.75 4.85 -11.11
C ALA A 31 4.07 5.35 -11.73
N LEU A 32 5.12 5.48 -10.93
CA LEU A 32 6.47 5.87 -11.38
C LEU A 32 7.28 4.68 -11.90
N ASP A 33 7.21 3.54 -11.21
CA ASP A 33 7.85 2.30 -11.60
C ASP A 33 6.92 1.11 -11.32
N PRO A 34 6.27 0.58 -12.37
CA PRO A 34 5.38 -0.58 -12.26
C PRO A 34 6.07 -1.87 -11.81
N ASN A 35 7.40 -1.93 -11.80
CA ASN A 35 8.17 -3.09 -11.34
C ASN A 35 8.77 -2.89 -9.94
N SER A 36 8.46 -1.78 -9.28
CA SER A 36 8.97 -1.47 -7.96
C SER A 36 8.45 -2.43 -6.87
N PRO A 37 9.15 -2.55 -5.73
CA PRO A 37 8.69 -3.36 -4.59
C PRO A 37 7.32 -2.93 -4.04
N ALA A 38 6.86 -1.72 -4.36
CA ALA A 38 5.58 -1.20 -3.93
C ALA A 38 4.39 -2.03 -4.43
N VAL A 39 4.49 -2.72 -5.58
CA VAL A 39 3.43 -3.62 -6.07
C VAL A 39 3.14 -4.74 -5.07
N VAL A 40 4.20 -5.34 -4.50
CA VAL A 40 4.06 -6.43 -3.53
C VAL A 40 3.50 -5.89 -2.21
N ALA A 41 3.95 -4.71 -1.78
CA ALA A 41 3.49 -4.09 -0.54
C ALA A 41 2.03 -3.63 -0.63
N GLU A 42 1.60 -3.11 -1.78
CA GLU A 42 0.21 -2.75 -2.07
C GLU A 42 -0.70 -3.96 -1.96
N LYS A 43 -0.36 -5.05 -2.66
CA LYS A 43 -1.12 -6.30 -2.60
C LYS A 43 -1.19 -6.89 -1.20
N MET A 44 -0.08 -6.90 -0.45
CA MET A 44 -0.09 -7.36 0.95
C MET A 44 -1.02 -6.51 1.82
N LEU A 45 -1.03 -5.19 1.61
CA LEU A 45 -1.88 -4.29 2.36
C LEU A 45 -3.36 -4.50 1.98
N GLU A 46 -3.65 -4.68 0.71
CA GLU A 46 -4.98 -5.05 0.21
C GLU A 46 -5.47 -6.37 0.84
N ASP A 47 -4.66 -7.41 0.84
CA ASP A 47 -4.97 -8.71 1.45
C ASP A 47 -5.28 -8.58 2.95
N ILE A 48 -4.49 -7.77 3.67
CA ILE A 48 -4.71 -7.47 5.09
C ILE A 48 -6.06 -6.77 5.30
N MET A 49 -6.34 -5.73 4.51
CA MET A 49 -7.59 -4.97 4.62
C MET A 49 -8.79 -5.85 4.27
N ASN A 50 -8.69 -6.68 3.24
CA ASN A 50 -9.71 -7.64 2.84
C ASN A 50 -9.97 -8.70 3.93
N PHE A 51 -8.93 -9.14 4.66
CA PHE A 51 -9.10 -10.06 5.77
C PHE A 51 -9.90 -9.44 6.92
N TYR A 52 -9.61 -8.19 7.28
CA TYR A 52 -10.31 -7.49 8.35
C TYR A 52 -11.71 -6.99 7.96
N CYS A 53 -11.94 -6.68 6.68
CA CYS A 53 -13.18 -6.08 6.18
C CYS A 53 -14.09 -7.06 5.41
N LYS A 54 -14.01 -8.37 5.69
CA LYS A 54 -14.85 -9.38 5.02
C LYS A 54 -16.36 -9.08 5.08
N ASP A 55 -16.84 -8.41 6.13
CA ASP A 55 -18.26 -8.11 6.32
C ASP A 55 -18.74 -6.82 5.62
N ILE A 56 -17.85 -6.01 5.03
CA ILE A 56 -18.26 -4.78 4.31
C ILE A 56 -18.63 -5.10 2.85
N TYR A 57 -18.08 -6.17 2.27
CA TYR A 57 -18.25 -6.55 0.86
C TYR A 57 -18.90 -7.92 0.62
N ASN A 58 -19.38 -8.58 1.67
CA ASN A 58 -20.20 -9.78 1.53
C ASN A 58 -21.69 -9.38 1.65
N PRO A 59 -22.42 -9.16 0.54
CA PRO A 59 -23.84 -8.80 0.55
C PRO A 59 -24.74 -9.89 1.16
#